data_AF-A0A961Y343-F1
#
_entry.id   AF-A0A961Y343-F1
#
_cell.length_a   1.000
_cell.length_b   1.000
_cell.length_c   1.000
_cell.angle_alpha   90.00
_cell.angle_beta   90.00
_cell.angle_gamma   90.00
#
_symmetry.space_group_name_H-M   'P 1'
#
loop_
_entity.id
_entity.type
_entity.pdbx_description
1 polymer ?
#
loop_
_entity_poly.entity_id
_entity_poly.type
_entity_poly.pdbx_seq_one_letter_code
_entity_poly.pdbx_strand_id
1 'polypeptide(L)' 'MARSAATAPVLPLLVWHELSAIDQLRRERFELMRRINLYPPYSHRRVVLESRLRELTTRLISAEASIGLLP' A
#
# COMPACT_ATOMS: atom_id res chain seq x y z
N MET A 1 27.40 -16.52 4.86
CA MET A 1 26.50 -16.69 6.03
C MET A 1 25.44 -15.60 5.99
N ALA A 2 24.24 -15.90 5.48
CA ALA A 2 23.13 -14.95 5.49
C ALA A 2 22.32 -15.14 6.78
N ARG A 3 22.17 -14.08 7.57
CA ARG A 3 21.32 -14.07 8.77
C ARG A 3 19.87 -14.16 8.32
N SER A 4 19.22 -15.29 8.61
CA SER A 4 17.77 -15.40 8.53
C SER A 4 17.19 -14.55 9.67
N ALA A 5 16.72 -13.34 9.35
CA ALA A 5 15.97 -12.54 10.29
C ALA A 5 14.63 -13.24 10.50
N ALA A 6 14.48 -13.92 11.64
CA ALA A 6 13.23 -14.56 12.00
C ALA A 6 12.16 -13.46 12.14
N THR A 7 11.22 -13.41 11.18
CA THR A 7 10.05 -12.54 11.24
C THR A 7 9.28 -12.88 12.50
N ALA A 8 9.31 -12.00 13.50
CA ALA A 8 8.55 -12.20 14.73
C ALA A 8 7.06 -12.34 14.37
N PRO A 9 6.33 -13.29 14.97
CA PRO A 9 4.92 -13.47 14.68
C PRO A 9 4.16 -12.19 15.04
N VAL A 10 3.58 -11.55 14.03
CA VAL A 10 2.72 -10.39 14.19
C VAL A 10 1.51 -10.81 15.02
N LEU A 11 1.43 -10.33 16.26
CA LEU A 11 0.30 -10.60 17.15
C LEU A 11 -0.92 -9.80 16.66
N PRO A 12 -1.94 -10.43 16.04
CA PRO A 12 -2.94 -9.73 15.23
C PRO A 12 -3.75 -8.68 16.01
N LEU A 13 -3.95 -8.92 17.31
CA LEU A 13 -4.68 -8.02 18.19
C LEU A 13 -3.86 -6.79 18.59
N LEU A 14 -2.52 -6.89 18.62
CA LEU A 14 -1.64 -5.76 18.95
C LEU A 14 -1.45 -4.81 17.76
N VAL A 15 -1.73 -5.27 16.54
CA VAL A 15 -1.54 -4.50 15.30
C VAL A 15 -2.86 -4.24 14.56
N TRP A 16 -4.00 -4.50 15.22
CA TRP A 16 -5.31 -4.46 14.57
C TRP A 16 -5.61 -3.10 13.94
N HIS A 17 -5.24 -2.02 14.62
CA HIS A 17 -5.46 -0.67 14.14
C HIS A 17 -4.64 -0.39 12.87
N GLU A 18 -3.38 -0.80 12.86
CA GLU A 18 -2.45 -0.65 11.76
C GLU A 18 -2.86 -1.52 10.57
N LEU A 19 -3.35 -2.75 10.81
CA LEU A 19 -3.95 -3.62 9.80
C LEU A 19 -5.19 -2.97 9.16
N SER A 20 -6.09 -2.40 9.95
CA SER A 20 -7.26 -1.69 9.43
C SER A 20 -6.85 -0.47 8.58
N ALA A 21 -5.81 0.26 8.99
CA ALA A 21 -5.30 1.40 8.24
C ALA A 21 -4.68 0.95 6.90
N ILE A 22 -3.95 -0.16 6.88
CA ILE A 22 -3.44 -0.78 5.65
C ILE A 22 -4.59 -1.19 4.73
N ASP A 23 -5.63 -1.81 5.27
CA ASP A 23 -6.79 -2.21 4.47
C ASP A 23 -7.53 -1.00 3.88
N GLN A 24 -7.61 0.11 4.62
CA GLN A 24 -8.12 1.36 4.07
C GLN A 24 -7.25 1.85 2.90
N LEU A 25 -5.92 1.89 3.07
CA LEU A 25 -5.00 2.27 2.00
C LEU A 25 -5.13 1.35 0.78
N ARG A 26 -5.30 0.03 0.98
CA ARG A 26 -5.53 -0.94 -0.10
C ARG A 26 -6.80 -0.64 -0.88
N ARG A 27 -7.90 -0.32 -0.20
CA ARG A 27 -9.17 0.06 -0.83
C ARG A 27 -9.03 1.36 -1.62
N GLU A 28 -8.40 2.37 -1.04
CA GLU A 28 -8.16 3.64 -1.73
C GLU A 28 -7.27 3.46 -2.97
N ARG A 29 -6.23 2.62 -2.88
CA ARG A 29 -5.38 2.23 -4.02
C ARG A 29 -6.21 1.60 -5.14
N PHE A 30 -7.07 0.64 -4.79
CA PHE A 30 -7.91 -0.07 -5.74
C PHE A 30 -8.89 0.87 -6.45
N GLU A 31 -9.58 1.73 -5.70
CA GLU A 31 -10.49 2.72 -6.28
C GLU A 31 -9.76 3.72 -7.19
N LEU A 32 -8.55 4.13 -6.81
CA LEU A 32 -7.75 5.03 -7.63
C LEU A 32 -7.30 4.36 -8.94
N MET A 33 -6.89 3.10 -8.90
CA MET A 33 -6.58 2.31 -10.09
C MET A 33 -7.81 2.16 -11.00
N ARG A 34 -8.98 1.88 -10.43
CA ARG A 34 -10.23 1.82 -11.18
C ARG A 34 -10.52 3.13 -11.90
N ARG A 35 -10.34 4.27 -11.23
CA ARG A 35 -10.50 5.60 -11.83
C ARG A 35 -9.51 5.87 -12.95
N ILE A 36 -8.23 5.53 -12.77
CA ILE A 36 -7.18 5.68 -13.80
C ILE A 36 -7.58 4.96 -15.09
N ASN A 37 -8.15 3.76 -14.99
CA ASN A 37 -8.56 2.96 -16.14
C ASN A 37 -9.73 3.56 -16.94
N LEU A 38 -10.47 4.52 -16.38
CA LEU A 38 -11.53 5.24 -17.11
C LEU A 38 -10.98 6.37 -18.00
N TYR A 39 -9.71 6.76 -17.82
CA TYR A 39 -9.11 7.86 -18.57
C TYR A 39 -8.25 7.36 -19.74
N PRO A 40 -8.26 8.07 -20.88
CA PRO A 40 -7.37 7.77 -21.99
C PRO A 40 -5.89 7.75 -21.57
N PRO A 41 -5.07 6.92 -22.22
CA PRO A 41 -3.61 6.98 -22.10
C PRO A 41 -3.11 8.42 -22.28
N TYR A 42 -2.12 8.83 -21.48
CA TYR A 42 -1.48 10.16 -21.54
C TYR A 42 -2.37 11.38 -21.29
N SER A 43 -3.65 11.22 -20.95
CA SER A 43 -4.45 12.36 -20.52
C SER A 43 -3.85 12.98 -19.25
N HIS A 44 -3.85 14.31 -19.18
CA HIS A 44 -3.28 15.02 -18.02
C HIS A 44 -3.89 14.52 -16.68
N ARG A 45 -5.21 14.26 -16.67
CA ARG A 45 -5.89 13.66 -15.52
C ARG A 45 -5.33 12.29 -15.15
N ARG A 46 -5.07 11.43 -16.13
CA ARG A 46 -4.47 10.11 -15.90
C ARG A 46 -3.09 10.24 -15.26
N VAL A 47 -2.24 11.12 -15.78
CA VAL A 47 -0.89 11.36 -15.24
C VAL A 47 -0.95 11.80 -13.77
N VAL A 48 -1.86 12.73 -13.43
CA VAL A 48 -2.06 13.20 -12.06
C VAL A 48 -2.58 12.08 -11.13
N LEU A 49 -3.46 11.21 -11.63
CA LEU A 49 -3.94 10.08 -10.83
C LEU A 49 -2.85 9.01 -10.65
N GLU A 50 -2.01 8.79 -11.66
CA GLU A 50 -0.87 7.87 -11.58
C GLU A 50 0.20 8.38 -10.59
N SER A 51 0.46 9.69 -10.50
CA SER A 51 1.37 10.21 -9.47
C SER A 51 0.82 10.00 -8.06
N ARG A 52 -0.48 10.27 -7.84
CA ARG A 52 -1.17 9.98 -6.58
C ARG A 52 -1.14 8.48 -6.24
N LEU A 53 -1.27 7.61 -7.24
CA LEU A 53 -1.19 6.17 -7.05
C LEU A 53 0.20 5.74 -6.55
N ARG A 54 1.27 6.36 -7.07
CA ARG A 54 2.64 6.11 -6.59
C ARG A 54 2.80 6.54 -5.14
N GLU A 55 2.38 7.76 -4.79
CA GLU A 55 2.43 8.26 -3.41
C GLU A 55 1.68 7.34 -2.43
N LEU A 56 0.48 6.92 -2.81
CA LEU A 56 -0.34 6.03 -1.98
C LEU A 56 0.31 4.64 -1.86
N THR A 57 0.89 4.11 -2.94
CA THR A 57 1.63 2.85 -2.91
C THR A 57 2.84 2.94 -1.99
N THR A 58 3.59 4.04 -2.00
CA THR A 58 4.70 4.27 -1.07
C THR A 58 4.22 4.26 0.38
N ARG A 59 3.12 4.95 0.70
CA ARG A 59 2.54 4.94 2.05
C ARG A 59 2.14 3.53 2.51
N LEU A 60 1.53 2.75 1.61
CA LEU A 60 1.13 1.38 1.88
C LEU A 60 2.34 0.48 2.17
N ILE A 61 3.40 0.58 1.36
CA ILE A 61 4.66 -0.16 1.58
C ILE A 61 5.28 0.25 2.92
N SER A 62 5.35 1.53 3.23
CA SER A 62 5.89 2.00 4.52
C SER A 62 5.07 1.48 5.71
N ALA A 63 3.74 1.45 5.60
CA ALA A 63 2.86 0.92 6.64
C ALA A 63 3.06 -0.59 6.83
N GLU A 64 3.08 -1.36 5.74
CA GLU A 64 3.33 -2.81 5.78
C GLU A 64 4.72 -3.13 6.37
N ALA A 65 5.74 -2.34 6.04
CA ALA A 65 7.10 -2.51 6.57
C ALA A 65 7.16 -2.21 8.07
N SER A 66 6.43 -1.20 8.55
CA SER A 66 6.43 -0.82 9.97
C SER A 66 5.87 -1.90 10.90
N ILE A 67 4.99 -2.77 10.40
CA ILE A 67 4.36 -3.87 11.16
C ILE A 67 5.09 -5.21 10.92
N GLY A 68 6.04 -5.26 9.99
CA GLY A 68 6.75 -6.49 9.62
C GLY A 68 5.96 -7.42 8.69
N LEU A 69 5.04 -6.88 7.89
CA LEU A 69 4.30 -7.64 6.87
C LEU A 69 5.05 -7.75 5.54
N LEU A 70 6.08 -6.93 5.32
CA LEU A 70 6.98 -7.05 4.18
C LEU A 70 8.10 -8.07 4.49
N PRO A 71 8.37 -9.03 3.58
CA PRO A 71 9.45 -10.01 3.73
C PRO A 71 10.86 -9.41 3.62
#